data_AF-A0A066V7J0-F1
#
_entry.id   AF-A0A066V7J0-F1
#
_cell.length_a   1.000
_cell.length_b   1.000
_cell.length_c   1.000
_cell.angle_alpha   90.00
_cell.angle_beta   90.00
_cell.angle_gamma   90.00
#
_symmetry.space_group_name_H-M   'P 1'
#
loop_
_entity.id
_entity.type
_entity.pdbx_description
1 polymer ?
#
loop_
_entity_poly.entity_id
_entity_poly.type
_entity_poly.pdbx_seq_one_letter_code
_entity_poly.pdbx_strand_id
1 'polypeptide(L)'
;ILAALGLIKVCDFIENHTRSAKRLFQRIASASIAFLLLTWLVDSLPSGMVGLCILSQLAHLSILRSSPSWPFQHGAVGNTSARAATARGFFSCGWLRLWLAFSLSFIAHFCTAHSFSALKQEWVDYHRPLNAHNRLPGGRLDWDFDPSRRPRTEEKTASEVVTFFALGVWCTPLLIFLGTCTAQLELPLGNRHGRSAYDAIGR
;
A
#
# COMPACT_ATOMS: atom_id res chain seq x y z
N ILE A 1 4.00 15.09 -14.75
CA ILE A 1 5.19 14.73 -15.58
C ILE A 1 6.36 14.26 -14.72
N LEU A 2 6.84 15.04 -13.74
CA LEU A 2 7.96 14.63 -12.86
C LEU A 2 7.74 13.29 -12.15
N ALA A 3 6.54 13.06 -11.59
CA ALA A 3 6.21 11.79 -10.95
C ALA A 3 6.29 10.59 -11.91
N ALA A 4 5.86 10.76 -13.17
CA ALA A 4 5.92 9.72 -14.19
C ALA A 4 7.37 9.38 -14.57
N LEU A 5 8.22 10.39 -14.74
CA LEU A 5 9.66 10.19 -14.99
C LEU A 5 10.35 9.49 -13.81
N GLY A 6 9.99 9.86 -12.58
CA GLY A 6 10.46 9.18 -11.37
C GLY A 6 10.07 7.71 -11.34
N LEU A 7 8.80 7.38 -11.64
CA LEU A 7 8.32 6.00 -11.71
C LEU A 7 9.05 5.19 -12.78
N ILE A 8 9.28 5.76 -13.98
CA ILE A 8 10.05 5.11 -15.04
C ILE A 8 11.47 4.79 -14.57
N LYS A 9 12.15 5.73 -13.89
CA LYS A 9 13.48 5.50 -13.33
C LYS A 9 13.51 4.42 -12.25
N VAL A 10 12.45 4.34 -11.44
CA VAL A 10 12.30 3.28 -10.44
C VAL A 10 12.10 1.92 -11.12
N CYS A 11 11.27 1.84 -12.17
CA CYS A 11 11.08 0.62 -12.95
C CYS A 11 12.40 0.13 -13.56
N ASP A 12 13.14 1.03 -14.21
CA ASP A 12 14.47 0.74 -14.78
C ASP A 12 15.46 0.26 -13.71
N PHE A 13 15.44 0.86 -12.52
CA PHE A 13 16.25 0.39 -11.40
C PHE A 13 15.89 -1.04 -10.96
N ILE A 14 14.59 -1.35 -10.83
CA ILE A 14 14.09 -2.67 -10.41
C ILE A 14 14.45 -3.75 -11.44
N GLU A 15 14.36 -3.43 -12.73
CA GLU A 15 14.74 -4.31 -13.82
C GLU A 15 16.23 -4.67 -13.74
N ASN A 16 17.09 -3.67 -13.62
CA ASN A 16 18.54 -3.88 -13.55
C ASN A 16 19.01 -4.52 -12.23
N HIS A 17 18.27 -4.32 -11.14
CA HIS A 17 18.68 -4.73 -9.79
C HIS A 17 17.64 -5.58 -9.07
N THR A 18 17.00 -6.53 -9.75
CA THR A 18 15.86 -7.30 -9.22
C THR A 18 16.13 -7.92 -7.85
N ARG A 19 17.33 -8.50 -7.64
CA ARG A 19 17.72 -9.09 -6.35
C ARG A 19 17.83 -8.05 -5.25
N SER A 20 18.39 -6.88 -5.54
CA SER A 20 18.52 -5.77 -4.59
C SER A 20 17.16 -5.13 -4.30
N ALA A 21 16.35 -4.92 -5.33
CA ALA A 21 14.98 -4.41 -5.22
C ALA A 21 14.13 -5.32 -4.31
N LYS A 22 14.17 -6.64 -4.53
CA LYS A 22 13.48 -7.62 -3.68
C LYS A 22 13.90 -7.52 -2.21
N ARG A 23 15.21 -7.45 -1.93
CA ARG A 23 15.72 -7.28 -0.55
C ARG A 23 15.28 -5.96 0.05
N LEU A 24 15.31 -4.88 -0.72
CA LEU A 24 14.86 -3.56 -0.29
C LEU A 24 13.37 -3.59 0.08
N PHE A 25 12.52 -4.17 -0.77
CA PHE A 25 11.09 -4.30 -0.48
C PHE A 25 10.80 -5.18 0.74
N GLN A 26 11.55 -6.26 0.94
CA GLN A 26 11.44 -7.08 2.15
C GLN A 26 11.82 -6.28 3.40
N ARG A 27 12.86 -5.44 3.34
CA ARG A 27 13.26 -4.55 4.43
C ARG A 27 12.21 -3.49 4.71
N ILE A 28 11.67 -2.84 3.67
CA ILE A 28 10.61 -1.82 3.81
C ILE A 28 9.37 -2.43 4.43
N ALA A 29 8.91 -3.60 3.95
CA ALA A 29 7.74 -4.28 4.50
C ALA A 29 7.96 -4.78 5.94
N SER A 30 9.19 -5.17 6.29
CA SER A 30 9.52 -5.55 7.67
C SER A 30 9.58 -4.32 8.58
N ALA A 31 10.13 -3.21 8.09
CA ALA A 31 10.15 -1.93 8.80
C ALA A 31 8.75 -1.36 9.01
N SER A 32 7.85 -1.48 8.02
CA SER A 32 6.46 -1.02 8.15
C SER A 32 5.69 -1.84 9.20
N ILE A 33 5.89 -3.16 9.27
CA ILE A 33 5.32 -4.00 10.34
C ILE A 33 5.86 -3.59 11.70
N ALA A 34 7.18 -3.41 11.82
CA ALA A 34 7.80 -2.98 13.08
C ALA A 34 7.28 -1.62 13.53
N PHE A 35 7.12 -0.68 12.59
CA PHE A 35 6.53 0.63 12.85
C PHE A 35 5.08 0.52 13.32
N LEU A 36 4.24 -0.27 12.63
CA LEU A 36 2.84 -0.50 13.03
C LEU A 36 2.73 -1.11 14.43
N LEU A 37 3.61 -2.06 14.77
CA LEU A 37 3.67 -2.65 16.11
C LEU A 37 4.09 -1.61 17.16
N LEU A 38 5.06 -0.75 16.83
CA LEU A 38 5.49 0.32 17.72
C LEU A 38 4.38 1.32 17.96
N THR A 39 3.70 1.78 16.91
CA THR A 39 2.56 2.71 17.02
C THR A 39 1.40 2.06 17.79
N TRP A 40 1.17 0.77 17.60
CA TRP A 40 0.17 0.04 18.39
C TRP A 40 0.51 -0.02 19.88
N LEU A 41 1.79 -0.20 20.21
CA LEU A 41 2.27 -0.24 21.59
C LEU A 41 2.22 1.14 22.27
N VAL A 42 2.48 2.22 21.53
CA VAL A 42 2.54 3.59 22.06
C VAL A 42 1.16 4.25 22.09
N ASP A 43 0.37 4.16 21.00
CA ASP A 43 -0.78 5.06 20.77
C ASP A 43 -2.16 4.44 21.05
N SER A 44 -2.23 3.33 21.79
CA SER A 44 -3.50 2.61 22.11
C SER A 44 -4.42 2.49 20.89
N LEU A 45 -3.84 2.30 19.70
CA LEU A 45 -4.58 2.27 18.46
C LEU A 45 -5.59 1.12 18.48
N PRO A 46 -6.76 1.26 17.84
CA PRO A 46 -7.74 0.19 17.78
C PRO A 46 -7.11 -1.10 17.25
N SER A 47 -6.98 -2.09 18.13
CA SER A 47 -6.17 -3.30 17.90
C SER A 47 -6.61 -4.07 16.67
N GLY A 48 -7.92 -4.09 16.38
CA GLY A 48 -8.46 -4.73 15.18
C GLY A 48 -7.93 -4.13 13.88
N MET A 49 -7.71 -2.82 13.83
CA MET A 49 -7.26 -2.12 12.62
C MET A 49 -5.79 -2.34 12.36
N VAL A 50 -4.98 -2.20 13.42
CA VAL A 50 -3.55 -2.52 13.38
C VAL A 50 -3.36 -3.98 13.00
N GLY A 51 -4.16 -4.89 13.57
CA GLY A 51 -4.14 -6.32 13.24
C GLY A 51 -4.38 -6.57 11.75
N LEU A 52 -5.40 -5.95 11.15
CA LEU A 52 -5.65 -6.07 9.71
C LEU A 52 -4.51 -5.52 8.85
N CYS A 53 -3.92 -4.38 9.22
CA CYS A 53 -2.75 -3.84 8.54
C CYS A 53 -1.55 -4.78 8.64
N ILE A 54 -1.25 -5.32 9.83
CA ILE A 54 -0.16 -6.28 10.04
C ILE A 54 -0.39 -7.55 9.21
N LEU A 55 -1.61 -8.11 9.23
CA LEU A 55 -1.96 -9.31 8.45
C LEU A 55 -1.78 -9.07 6.95
N SER A 56 -2.18 -7.91 6.44
CA SER A 56 -1.95 -7.53 5.04
C SER A 56 -0.45 -7.47 4.71
N GLN A 57 0.36 -6.84 5.55
CA GLN A 57 1.81 -6.75 5.37
C GLN A 57 2.50 -8.12 5.47
N LEU A 58 2.06 -8.99 6.38
CA LEU A 58 2.55 -10.36 6.50
C LEU A 58 2.21 -11.21 5.28
N ALA A 59 0.99 -11.08 4.74
CA ALA A 59 0.60 -11.72 3.49
C ALA A 59 1.54 -11.27 2.34
N HIS A 60 1.86 -9.98 2.27
CA HIS A 60 2.78 -9.44 1.27
C HIS A 60 4.22 -9.97 1.44
N LEU A 61 4.74 -9.99 2.68
CA LEU A 61 6.05 -10.59 2.97
C LEU A 61 6.10 -12.08 2.63
N SER A 62 5.02 -12.82 2.90
CA SER A 62 4.90 -14.23 2.55
C SER A 62 5.00 -14.44 1.04
N ILE A 63 4.32 -13.60 0.24
CA ILE A 63 4.40 -13.62 -1.22
C ILE A 63 5.83 -13.32 -1.70
N LEU A 64 6.47 -12.27 -1.16
CA LEU A 64 7.84 -11.89 -1.52
C LEU A 64 8.87 -12.97 -1.15
N ARG A 65 8.67 -13.69 -0.03
CA ARG A 65 9.58 -14.76 0.40
C ARG A 65 9.38 -16.03 -0.41
N SER A 66 8.14 -16.42 -0.66
CA SER A 66 7.80 -17.66 -1.37
C SER A 66 8.07 -17.61 -2.88
N SER A 67 8.16 -16.42 -3.48
CA SER A 67 8.36 -16.26 -4.92
C SER A 67 9.84 -16.03 -5.25
N PRO A 68 10.62 -17.05 -5.66
CA PRO A 68 12.04 -16.88 -5.99
C PRO A 68 12.26 -15.96 -7.20
N SER A 69 11.31 -15.93 -8.15
CA SER A 69 11.41 -15.19 -9.40
C SER A 69 10.72 -13.81 -9.41
N TRP A 70 10.20 -13.33 -8.28
CA TRP A 70 9.56 -12.01 -8.22
C TRP A 70 10.50 -10.89 -8.73
N PRO A 71 10.03 -9.91 -9.54
CA PRO A 71 8.65 -9.70 -9.99
C PRO A 71 8.26 -10.48 -11.26
N PHE A 72 9.22 -11.09 -11.94
CA PHE A 72 9.03 -11.81 -13.19
C PHE A 72 8.59 -13.27 -12.91
N GLN A 73 7.28 -13.49 -12.78
CA GLN A 73 6.77 -14.83 -13.07
C GLN A 73 6.97 -15.03 -14.57
N HIS A 74 8.13 -15.55 -14.96
CA HIS A 74 8.40 -15.96 -16.33
C HIS A 74 7.30 -16.95 -16.73
N GLY A 75 6.26 -16.45 -17.40
CA GLY A 75 5.63 -17.24 -18.44
C GLY A 75 6.76 -17.64 -19.36
N ALA A 76 6.95 -18.94 -19.55
CA ALA A 76 7.88 -19.44 -20.55
C ALA A 76 7.41 -18.93 -21.92
N VAL A 77 7.88 -17.75 -22.32
CA VAL A 77 7.67 -17.14 -23.65
C VAL A 77 8.64 -17.80 -24.63
N GLY A 78 8.60 -19.12 -24.67
CA GLY A 78 9.45 -19.97 -25.48
C GLY A 78 8.69 -21.26 -25.77
N ASN A 79 7.46 -21.13 -26.29
CA ASN A 79 6.81 -22.02 -27.24
C ASN A 79 5.34 -21.60 -27.41
N THR A 80 4.90 -21.50 -28.66
CA THR A 80 3.62 -20.95 -29.11
C THR A 80 2.36 -21.66 -28.58
N SER A 81 2.48 -22.77 -27.85
CA SER A 81 1.39 -23.43 -27.11
C SER A 81 1.05 -22.74 -25.77
N ALA A 82 1.89 -21.81 -25.30
CA ALA A 82 1.76 -21.15 -24.00
C ALA A 82 0.57 -20.19 -23.89
N ARG A 83 -0.02 -19.70 -25.00
CA ARG A 83 -1.21 -18.82 -24.96
C ARG A 83 -2.44 -19.48 -24.33
N ALA A 84 -2.57 -20.81 -24.44
CA ALA A 84 -3.64 -21.57 -23.78
C ALA A 84 -3.32 -21.92 -22.31
N ALA A 85 -2.06 -21.84 -21.90
CA ALA A 85 -1.60 -22.04 -20.52
C ALA A 85 -1.63 -20.73 -19.70
N THR A 86 -1.45 -19.57 -20.33
CA THR A 86 -1.61 -18.26 -19.66
C THR A 86 -3.04 -18.08 -19.15
N ALA A 87 -4.05 -18.48 -19.92
CA ALA A 87 -5.45 -18.42 -19.47
C ALA A 87 -5.75 -19.32 -18.25
N ARG A 88 -5.00 -20.42 -18.05
CA ARG A 88 -5.11 -21.30 -16.88
C ARG A 88 -4.19 -20.91 -15.70
N GLY A 89 -3.09 -20.20 -15.97
CA GLY A 89 -2.18 -19.68 -14.94
C GLY A 89 -2.66 -18.41 -14.24
N PHE A 90 -3.60 -17.68 -14.84
CA PHE A 90 -4.27 -16.51 -14.22
C PHE A 90 -5.09 -16.88 -12.97
N PHE A 91 -5.56 -18.13 -12.87
CA PHE A 91 -6.22 -18.68 -11.67
C PHE A 91 -5.28 -19.49 -10.78
N SER A 92 -3.96 -19.34 -10.92
CA SER A 92 -3.04 -19.96 -9.97
C SER A 92 -3.20 -19.37 -8.57
N CYS A 93 -2.91 -20.17 -7.55
CA CYS A 93 -2.96 -19.78 -6.13
C CYS A 93 -2.20 -18.46 -5.83
N GLY A 94 -1.25 -18.07 -6.68
CA GLY A 94 -0.52 -16.79 -6.56
C GLY A 94 -1.39 -15.55 -6.77
N TRP A 95 -2.29 -15.55 -7.76
CA TRP A 95 -3.20 -14.43 -8.01
C TRP A 95 -4.22 -14.25 -6.89
N LEU A 96 -4.74 -15.36 -6.35
CA LEU A 96 -5.64 -15.30 -5.20
C LEU A 96 -4.94 -14.68 -3.98
N ARG A 97 -3.67 -15.01 -3.73
CA ARG A 97 -2.88 -14.41 -2.63
C ARG A 97 -2.64 -12.92 -2.85
N LEU A 98 -2.32 -12.50 -4.07
CA LEU A 98 -2.13 -11.08 -4.42
C LEU A 98 -3.44 -10.30 -4.27
N TRP A 99 -4.54 -10.85 -4.79
CA TRP A 99 -5.87 -10.26 -4.68
C TRP A 99 -6.30 -10.18 -3.21
N LEU A 100 -6.09 -11.24 -2.43
CA LEU A 100 -6.37 -11.25 -0.99
C LEU A 100 -5.54 -10.18 -0.26
N ALA A 101 -4.24 -10.08 -0.53
CA ALA A 101 -3.38 -9.08 0.10
C ALA A 101 -3.83 -7.65 -0.24
N PHE A 102 -4.20 -7.42 -1.50
CA PHE A 102 -4.74 -6.14 -1.96
C PHE A 102 -6.10 -5.81 -1.31
N SER A 103 -7.05 -6.75 -1.34
CA SER A 103 -8.37 -6.59 -0.74
C SER A 103 -8.28 -6.36 0.77
N LEU A 104 -7.41 -7.09 1.48
CA LEU A 104 -7.16 -6.86 2.90
C LEU A 104 -6.58 -5.47 3.16
N SER A 105 -5.66 -4.99 2.32
CA SER A 105 -5.13 -3.62 2.41
C SER A 105 -6.21 -2.57 2.18
N PHE A 106 -7.12 -2.81 1.23
CA PHE A 106 -8.22 -1.90 0.91
C PHE A 106 -9.28 -1.88 2.02
N ILE A 107 -9.63 -3.03 2.57
CA ILE A 107 -10.54 -3.15 3.72
C ILE A 107 -9.93 -2.44 4.94
N ALA A 108 -8.65 -2.70 5.23
CA ALA A 108 -7.94 -2.01 6.31
C ALA A 108 -7.96 -0.49 6.12
N HIS A 109 -7.79 0.00 4.88
CA HIS A 109 -7.92 1.41 4.55
C HIS A 109 -9.31 1.95 4.84
N PHE A 110 -10.35 1.29 4.33
CA PHE A 110 -11.73 1.75 4.48
C PHE A 110 -12.14 1.77 5.96
N CYS A 111 -11.78 0.74 6.72
CA CYS A 111 -11.96 0.71 8.16
C CYS A 111 -11.24 1.89 8.82
N THR A 112 -9.96 2.13 8.49
CA THR A 112 -9.17 3.25 9.05
C THR A 112 -9.78 4.60 8.75
N ALA A 113 -10.19 4.84 7.50
CA ALA A 113 -10.83 6.08 7.09
C ALA A 113 -12.15 6.29 7.83
N HIS A 114 -12.95 5.23 7.97
CA HIS A 114 -14.22 5.28 8.68
C HIS A 114 -14.03 5.58 10.18
N SER A 115 -13.15 4.85 10.87
CA SER A 115 -12.87 5.11 12.29
C SER A 115 -12.27 6.48 12.53
N PHE A 116 -11.40 6.96 11.63
CA PHE A 116 -10.87 8.32 11.73
C PHE A 116 -11.96 9.38 11.53
N SER A 117 -12.86 9.17 10.57
CA SER A 117 -13.99 10.07 10.34
C SER A 117 -14.92 10.12 11.56
N ALA A 118 -15.17 8.98 12.20
CA ALA A 118 -15.95 8.91 13.43
C ALA A 118 -15.28 9.66 14.60
N LEU A 119 -13.96 9.50 14.78
CA LEU A 119 -13.19 10.22 15.80
C LEU A 119 -13.18 11.73 15.55
N LYS A 120 -13.02 12.15 14.29
CA LYS A 120 -13.09 13.56 13.90
C LYS A 120 -14.46 14.16 14.22
N GLN A 121 -15.53 13.43 13.95
CA GLN A 121 -16.89 13.87 14.24
C GLN A 121 -17.09 14.09 15.76
N GLU A 122 -16.67 13.11 16.59
CA GLU A 122 -16.74 13.20 18.05
C GLU A 122 -15.97 14.42 18.58
N TRP A 123 -14.79 14.69 18.01
CA TRP A 123 -13.96 15.84 18.40
C TRP A 123 -14.56 17.19 18.01
N VAL A 124 -15.14 17.28 16.80
CA VAL A 124 -15.85 18.48 16.33
C VAL A 124 -17.08 18.75 17.18
N ASP A 125 -17.84 17.71 17.52
CA ASP A 125 -19.02 17.82 18.38
C ASP A 125 -18.63 18.25 19.81
N TYR A 126 -17.49 17.77 20.33
CA TYR A 126 -16.93 18.21 21.61
C TYR A 126 -16.54 19.70 21.63
N HIS A 127 -16.01 20.24 20.52
CA HIS A 127 -15.59 21.65 20.43
C HIS A 127 -16.72 22.62 20.04
N ARG A 128 -17.83 22.12 19.51
CA ARG A 128 -18.99 22.92 19.09
C ARG A 128 -19.55 23.87 20.16
N PRO A 129 -19.76 23.45 21.43
CA PRO A 129 -20.35 24.31 22.45
C PRO A 129 -19.42 25.42 22.98
N LEU A 130 -18.12 25.36 22.70
CA LEU A 130 -17.14 26.36 23.14
C LEU A 130 -17.18 27.65 22.29
N ASN A 131 -17.76 27.60 21.08
CA ASN A 131 -17.91 28.76 20.22
C ASN A 131 -19.26 29.45 20.48
N ALA A 132 -19.23 30.54 21.25
CA ALA A 132 -20.41 31.33 21.65
C ALA A 132 -21.28 31.79 20.45
N HIS A 133 -20.69 31.90 19.26
CA HIS A 133 -21.35 32.34 18.03
C HIS A 133 -22.21 31.26 17.34
N ASN A 134 -22.05 29.97 17.69
CA ASN A 134 -22.82 28.87 17.12
C ASN A 134 -24.09 28.53 17.91
N ARG A 135 -24.44 29.33 18.91
CA ARG A 135 -25.71 29.19 19.63
C ARG A 135 -26.85 29.56 18.68
N LEU A 136 -27.67 28.58 18.30
CA LEU A 136 -28.86 28.83 17.50
C LEU A 136 -29.76 29.87 18.22
N PRO A 137 -30.32 30.85 17.48
CA PRO A 137 -31.25 31.82 18.05
C PRO A 137 -32.51 31.07 18.49
N GLY A 138 -32.72 30.97 19.80
CA GLY A 138 -33.80 30.15 20.39
C GLY A 138 -33.39 29.32 21.60
N GLY A 139 -32.11 29.26 21.95
CA GLY A 139 -31.67 28.79 23.29
C GLY A 139 -32.02 27.33 23.63
N ARG A 140 -32.47 26.54 22.65
CA ARG A 140 -32.64 25.11 22.80
C ARG A 140 -31.25 24.48 22.67
N LEU A 141 -30.49 24.60 23.76
CA LEU A 141 -29.23 23.92 23.94
C LEU A 141 -29.45 22.42 23.77
N ASP A 142 -28.49 21.78 23.13
CA ASP A 142 -28.32 20.35 23.04
C ASP A 142 -28.00 19.81 24.46
N TRP A 143 -29.01 19.73 25.34
CA TRP A 143 -28.85 19.36 26.76
C TRP A 143 -28.36 17.92 27.00
N ASP A 144 -28.28 17.10 25.94
CA ASP A 144 -27.70 15.75 26.02
C ASP A 144 -26.16 15.77 25.97
N PHE A 145 -25.54 16.95 25.82
CA PHE A 145 -24.10 17.08 25.93
C PHE A 145 -23.66 17.06 27.40
N ASP A 146 -23.10 15.93 27.83
CA ASP A 146 -22.47 15.80 29.13
C ASP A 146 -21.04 16.38 29.08
N PRO A 147 -20.78 17.57 29.66
CA PRO A 147 -19.46 18.19 29.63
C PRO A 147 -18.42 17.42 30.46
N SER A 148 -18.84 16.49 31.32
CA SER A 148 -17.94 15.63 32.08
C SER A 148 -17.32 14.52 31.24
N ARG A 149 -17.94 14.19 30.09
CA ARG A 149 -17.45 13.18 29.16
C ARG A 149 -16.33 13.76 28.31
N ARG A 150 -15.09 13.61 28.78
CA ARG A 150 -13.90 13.91 27.96
C ARG A 150 -13.87 12.98 26.74
N PRO A 151 -13.47 13.48 25.55
CA PRO A 151 -13.28 12.64 24.38
C PRO A 151 -12.30 11.53 24.74
N ARG A 152 -12.60 10.31 24.29
CA ARG A 152 -11.83 9.11 24.68
C ARG A 152 -10.40 9.13 24.16
N THR A 153 -10.14 9.96 23.16
CA THR A 153 -8.84 10.12 22.52
C THR A 153 -8.44 11.58 22.52
N GLU A 154 -7.18 11.85 22.85
CA GLU A 154 -6.53 13.14 22.60
C GLU A 154 -6.61 13.49 21.10
N GLU A 155 -6.58 14.78 20.77
CA GLU A 155 -6.63 15.23 19.38
C GLU A 155 -5.43 14.64 18.63
N LYS A 156 -5.68 13.58 17.85
CA LYS A 156 -4.62 13.02 17.01
C LYS A 156 -4.24 14.05 15.97
N THR A 157 -2.97 14.43 15.95
CA THR A 157 -2.48 15.43 15.00
C THR A 157 -2.74 14.93 13.58
N ALA A 158 -3.26 15.78 12.70
CA ALA A 158 -3.54 15.40 11.31
C ALA A 158 -2.33 14.77 10.60
N SER A 159 -1.11 15.16 11.00
CA SER A 159 0.15 14.58 10.54
C SER A 159 0.30 13.10 10.92
N GLU A 160 -0.07 12.67 12.11
CA GLU A 160 0.02 11.27 12.56
C GLU A 160 -0.88 10.37 11.72
N VAL A 161 -2.08 10.86 11.45
CA VAL A 161 -3.09 10.16 10.65
C VAL A 161 -2.61 10.01 9.21
N VAL A 162 -2.13 11.10 8.61
CA VAL A 162 -1.55 11.07 7.25
C VAL A 162 -0.36 10.13 7.18
N THR A 163 0.50 10.12 8.20
CA THR A 163 1.67 9.22 8.26
C THR A 163 1.25 7.76 8.34
N PHE A 164 0.23 7.44 9.15
CA PHE A 164 -0.35 6.10 9.22
C PHE A 164 -0.93 5.65 7.87
N PHE A 165 -1.68 6.51 7.19
CA PHE A 165 -2.22 6.19 5.86
C PHE A 165 -1.10 6.02 4.82
N ALA A 166 -0.15 6.95 4.76
CA ALA A 166 0.93 6.91 3.79
C ALA A 166 1.79 5.64 3.93
N LEU A 167 2.18 5.29 5.16
CA LEU A 167 3.06 4.14 5.42
C LEU A 167 2.31 2.80 5.49
N GLY A 168 1.18 2.77 6.18
CA GLY A 168 0.44 1.54 6.45
C GLY A 168 -0.40 1.08 5.26
N VAL A 169 -0.98 2.03 4.52
CA VAL A 169 -1.95 1.73 3.46
C VAL A 169 -1.32 1.83 2.08
N TRP A 170 -0.54 2.87 1.78
CA TRP A 170 -0.12 3.16 0.41
C TRP A 170 1.18 2.48 -0.01
N CYS A 171 2.09 2.18 0.92
CA CYS A 171 3.32 1.47 0.58
C CYS A 171 3.04 0.15 -0.15
N THR A 172 2.22 -0.73 0.41
CA THR A 172 1.95 -2.07 -0.15
C THR A 172 1.39 -2.07 -1.58
N PRO A 173 0.26 -1.39 -1.88
CA PRO A 173 -0.28 -1.37 -3.23
C PRO A 173 0.68 -0.69 -4.21
N LEU A 174 1.45 0.31 -3.77
CA LEU A 174 2.45 0.98 -4.61
C LEU A 174 3.60 0.02 -4.97
N LEU A 175 4.05 -0.80 -4.02
CA LEU A 175 5.06 -1.84 -4.28
C LEU A 175 4.56 -2.94 -5.21
N ILE A 176 3.31 -3.39 -5.03
CA ILE A 176 2.68 -4.37 -5.92
C ILE A 176 2.56 -3.78 -7.32
N PHE A 177 2.07 -2.55 -7.44
CA PHE A 177 1.92 -1.84 -8.70
C PHE A 177 3.26 -1.71 -9.43
N LEU A 178 4.30 -1.23 -8.75
CA LEU A 178 5.66 -1.16 -9.33
C LEU A 178 6.15 -2.53 -9.82
N GLY A 179 5.93 -3.59 -9.04
CA GLY A 179 6.25 -4.95 -9.45
C GLY A 179 5.52 -5.38 -10.72
N THR A 180 4.20 -5.11 -10.81
CA THR A 180 3.41 -5.44 -12.01
C THR A 180 3.82 -4.61 -13.23
N CYS A 181 4.12 -3.32 -13.04
CA CYS A 181 4.62 -2.47 -14.13
C CYS A 181 5.95 -2.98 -14.65
N THR A 182 6.88 -3.38 -13.78
CA THR A 182 8.17 -3.93 -14.24
C THR A 182 8.01 -5.23 -15.02
N ALA A 183 7.06 -6.09 -14.63
CA ALA A 183 6.78 -7.33 -15.35
C ALA A 183 6.13 -7.09 -16.73
N GLN A 184 5.27 -6.06 -16.85
CA GLN A 184 4.64 -5.70 -18.13
C GLN A 184 5.57 -4.89 -19.04
N LEU A 185 6.46 -4.12 -18.44
CA LEU A 185 7.50 -3.33 -19.11
C LEU A 185 8.74 -4.19 -19.40
N GLU A 186 8.61 -5.51 -19.58
CA GLU A 186 9.56 -6.31 -20.35
C GLU A 186 9.60 -5.76 -21.80
N LEU A 187 10.13 -4.56 -21.93
CA LEU A 187 10.49 -3.93 -23.18
C LEU A 187 11.56 -4.85 -23.78
N PRO A 188 11.49 -5.14 -25.07
CA PRO A 188 12.49 -5.95 -25.78
C PRO A 188 13.85 -5.22 -25.90
N LEU A 189 14.30 -4.49 -24.89
CA LEU A 189 15.61 -3.84 -24.81
C LEU A 189 16.72 -4.87 -24.55
N GLY A 190 16.35 -6.05 -24.05
CA GLY A 190 17.23 -7.20 -23.88
C GLY A 190 17.50 -8.00 -25.15
N ASN A 191 16.94 -7.64 -26.32
CA ASN A 191 17.38 -8.26 -27.56
C ASN A 191 18.72 -7.64 -27.98
N ARG A 192 19.79 -8.11 -27.34
CA ARG A 192 21.20 -7.97 -27.77
C ARG A 192 21.45 -8.44 -29.21
N HIS A 193 20.43 -8.87 -29.96
CA HIS A 193 20.47 -8.99 -31.41
C HIS A 193 20.58 -7.65 -32.14
N GLY A 194 20.30 -6.52 -31.49
CA GLY A 194 20.55 -5.19 -32.07
C GLY A 194 22.03 -4.79 -32.13
N ARG A 195 22.94 -5.41 -31.36
CA ARG A 195 24.39 -5.17 -31.50
C ARG A 195 24.99 -5.79 -32.76
N SER A 196 24.37 -6.84 -33.31
CA SER A 196 24.86 -7.48 -34.53
C SER A 196 24.62 -6.64 -35.80
N ALA A 197 23.64 -5.72 -35.78
CA ALA A 197 23.37 -4.85 -36.93
C ALA A 197 24.38 -3.71 -37.07
N TYR A 198 24.96 -3.23 -35.96
CA TYR A 198 26.01 -2.20 -35.99
C TYR A 198 27.40 -2.78 -36.24
N ASP A 199 27.68 -4.02 -35.82
CA ASP A 199 28.93 -4.71 -36.15
C ASP A 199 28.99 -5.20 -37.62
N ALA A 200 27.84 -5.29 -38.31
CA ALA A 200 27.76 -5.71 -39.71
C ALA A 200 27.89 -4.55 -40.73
N ILE A 201 27.74 -3.30 -40.30
CA ILE A 201 27.88 -2.11 -41.18
C ILE A 201 29.29 -1.51 -41.08
N GLY A 202 30.10 -1.97 -40.11
CA GLY A 202 31.46 -1.49 -39.87
C GLY A 202 32.59 -2.36 -40.43
N ARG A 203 32.33 -3.28 -41.37
CA ARG A 203 33.36 -4.05 -42.09
C ARG A 203 33.18 -3.98 -43.59
#